data_AF-A0A3B0C6D2-F1
#
_entry.id   AF-A0A3B0C6D2-F1
#
_cell.length_a   1.000
_cell.length_b   1.000
_cell.length_c   1.000
_cell.angle_alpha   90.00
_cell.angle_beta   90.00
_cell.angle_gamma   90.00
#
_symmetry.space_group_name_H-M   'P 1'
#
loop_
_entity.id
_entity.type
_entity.pdbx_description
1 polymer ?
#
loop_
_entity_poly.entity_id
_entity_poly.type
_entity_poly.pdbx_seq_one_letter_code
_entity_poly.pdbx_strand_id
1 'polypeptide(L)'
;MTIEEIINKLPRVRENRKYWLVRADGGKYYDSFLRGDFIAIGYNRISLKDIEKGKTKDETGVQILKEKIKQVYDEVEKRPGHTAKQLLKFTYEIKKNDIVLIPSENSEEIAFVEVKQTPVFTDLNDKYDCPYIKRKKISYLKTVPRDVLDPNLYKLMFSHHTITSAEDYSSHIDKIVNTFFIKADEAHIVLKVEATEDVKARSVFEVGSLTLDLFDEFCKEEGLDYNSDEFEVKLAIQSPGFIELAGYAVGGILIIGIIFVALAGGGFELKIRDDLTLNMKTDGIIEKIRSFLRTNSKIQTKKKLLEKHSKSLKIKDPQELIDVLKEIDKD
;
A
#
# COMPACT_ATOMS: atom_id res chain seq x y z
N MET A 1 -9.12 20.30 16.37
CA MET A 1 -8.12 19.34 15.86
C MET A 1 -6.83 20.07 15.47
N THR A 2 -5.74 19.75 16.14
CA THR A 2 -4.40 20.27 15.84
C THR A 2 -3.72 19.43 14.75
N ILE A 3 -2.64 19.96 14.15
CA ILE A 3 -1.81 19.20 13.19
C ILE A 3 -1.24 17.94 13.86
N GLU A 4 -0.77 18.05 15.09
CA GLU A 4 -0.15 16.95 15.85
C GLU A 4 -1.13 15.80 16.13
N GLU A 5 -2.38 16.12 16.48
CA GLU A 5 -3.44 15.13 16.70
C GLU A 5 -3.67 14.27 15.45
N ILE A 6 -3.71 14.90 14.28
CA ILE A 6 -3.87 14.19 13.01
C ILE A 6 -2.63 13.35 12.70
N ILE A 7 -1.44 13.92 12.85
CA ILE A 7 -0.18 13.23 12.57
C ILE A 7 -0.04 11.94 13.37
N ASN A 8 -0.47 11.94 14.63
CA ASN A 8 -0.38 10.78 15.51
C ASN A 8 -1.27 9.60 15.07
N LYS A 9 -2.30 9.86 14.25
CA LYS A 9 -3.23 8.85 13.73
C LYS A 9 -2.90 8.43 12.29
N LEU A 10 -1.96 9.10 11.62
CA LEU A 10 -1.58 8.75 10.24
C LEU A 10 -1.00 7.34 10.14
N PRO A 11 -1.27 6.59 9.05
CA PRO A 11 -0.69 5.27 8.83
C PRO A 11 0.83 5.32 8.79
N ARG A 12 1.48 4.40 9.51
CA ARG A 12 2.94 4.25 9.53
C ARG A 12 3.35 2.93 8.90
N VAL A 13 4.11 3.00 7.82
CA VAL A 13 4.78 1.84 7.23
C VAL A 13 5.97 1.49 8.12
N ARG A 14 5.94 0.28 8.70
CA ARG A 14 7.00 -0.17 9.62
C ARG A 14 8.31 -0.34 8.88
N GLU A 15 9.41 0.13 9.46
CA GLU A 15 10.75 0.02 8.87
C GLU A 15 11.19 -1.42 8.60
N ASN A 16 10.72 -2.37 9.42
CA ASN A 16 11.05 -3.78 9.28
C ASN A 16 10.04 -4.59 8.45
N ARG A 17 9.06 -3.93 7.83
CA ARG A 17 8.11 -4.57 6.91
C ARG A 17 8.89 -5.13 5.72
N LYS A 18 8.67 -6.40 5.40
CA LYS A 18 9.18 -7.03 4.19
C LYS A 18 8.08 -7.25 3.15
N TYR A 19 8.51 -7.49 1.93
CA TYR A 19 7.72 -7.61 0.74
C TYR A 19 8.07 -8.92 0.06
N TRP A 20 7.04 -9.66 -0.33
CA TRP A 20 7.20 -11.00 -0.88
C TRP A 20 6.28 -11.20 -2.07
N LEU A 21 6.71 -11.98 -3.05
CA LEU A 21 5.83 -12.64 -3.99
C LEU A 21 5.58 -14.06 -3.49
N VAL A 22 4.32 -14.46 -3.33
CA VAL A 22 3.92 -15.83 -2.97
C VAL A 22 3.01 -16.37 -4.06
N ARG A 23 3.47 -17.38 -4.81
CA ARG A 23 2.67 -18.02 -5.86
C ARG A 23 1.72 -19.05 -5.28
N ALA A 24 0.46 -18.93 -5.66
CA ALA A 24 -0.59 -19.88 -5.33
C ALA A 24 -0.61 -21.08 -6.30
N ASP A 25 0.55 -21.73 -6.51
CA ASP A 25 0.74 -22.87 -7.43
C ASP A 25 0.29 -22.57 -8.87
N GLY A 26 1.00 -21.63 -9.52
CA GLY A 26 0.64 -21.16 -10.87
C GLY A 26 -0.63 -20.30 -10.91
N GLY A 27 -1.22 -19.96 -9.75
CA GLY A 27 -2.47 -19.22 -9.65
C GLY A 27 -3.67 -20.09 -9.29
N LYS A 28 -3.51 -21.43 -9.31
CA LYS A 28 -4.56 -22.41 -9.01
C LYS A 28 -5.30 -22.15 -7.69
N TYR A 29 -4.59 -21.73 -6.65
CA TYR A 29 -5.18 -21.48 -5.32
C TYR A 29 -5.35 -19.99 -5.01
N TYR A 30 -5.30 -19.12 -6.02
CA TYR A 30 -5.43 -17.67 -5.83
C TYR A 30 -6.76 -17.32 -5.13
N ASP A 31 -7.89 -17.78 -5.68
CA ASP A 31 -9.20 -17.53 -5.09
C ASP A 31 -9.37 -18.21 -3.72
N SER A 32 -8.77 -19.38 -3.54
CA SER A 32 -8.75 -20.07 -2.25
C SER A 32 -8.09 -19.25 -1.17
N PHE A 33 -6.94 -18.64 -1.48
CA PHE A 33 -6.17 -17.81 -0.56
C PHE A 33 -6.96 -16.55 -0.16
N LEU A 34 -7.58 -15.89 -1.13
CA LEU A 34 -8.35 -14.66 -0.90
C LEU A 34 -9.67 -14.95 -0.16
N ARG A 35 -10.46 -15.94 -0.57
CA ARG A 35 -11.72 -16.30 0.12
C ARG A 35 -11.49 -16.84 1.53
N GLY A 36 -10.33 -17.45 1.78
CA GLY A 36 -9.97 -18.04 3.05
C GLY A 36 -9.17 -17.13 3.98
N ASP A 37 -8.80 -15.92 3.54
CA ASP A 37 -7.91 -15.01 4.25
C ASP A 37 -6.60 -15.68 4.71
N PHE A 38 -6.01 -16.50 3.83
CA PHE A 38 -4.72 -17.15 4.12
C PHE A 38 -3.79 -17.18 2.90
N ILE A 39 -2.49 -17.25 3.17
CA ILE A 39 -1.51 -17.80 2.23
C ILE A 39 -1.05 -19.17 2.73
N ALA A 40 -0.73 -20.07 1.81
CA ALA A 40 -0.32 -21.42 2.15
C ALA A 40 0.90 -21.88 1.34
N ILE A 41 1.62 -22.86 1.87
CA ILE A 41 2.69 -23.56 1.16
C ILE A 41 2.44 -25.08 1.20
N GLY A 42 2.72 -25.75 0.09
CA GLY A 42 2.54 -27.19 -0.06
C GLY A 42 3.49 -28.06 0.76
N TYR A 43 3.84 -29.23 0.22
CA TYR A 43 4.67 -30.23 0.88
C TYR A 43 4.09 -30.70 2.23
N ASN A 44 2.82 -31.08 2.24
CA ASN A 44 2.07 -31.45 3.45
C ASN A 44 2.69 -32.61 4.26
N ARG A 45 3.46 -33.50 3.61
CA ARG A 45 4.14 -34.61 4.29
C ARG A 45 5.35 -34.16 5.10
N ILE A 46 5.78 -32.90 4.96
CA ILE A 46 6.76 -32.24 5.84
C ILE A 46 6.00 -31.51 6.94
N SER A 47 6.18 -31.97 8.18
CA SER A 47 5.53 -31.38 9.35
C SER A 47 6.24 -30.10 9.81
N LEU A 48 5.57 -29.26 10.62
CA LEU A 48 6.21 -28.09 11.23
C LEU A 48 7.40 -28.49 12.13
N LYS A 49 7.34 -29.67 12.78
CA LYS A 49 8.46 -30.22 13.58
C LYS A 49 9.66 -30.59 12.71
N ASP A 50 9.44 -31.03 11.47
CA ASP A 50 10.54 -31.29 10.53
C ASP A 50 11.19 -29.99 10.07
N ILE A 51 10.38 -28.96 9.81
CA ILE A 51 10.87 -27.63 9.43
C ILE A 51 11.65 -26.98 10.58
N GLU A 52 11.20 -27.19 11.82
CA GLU A 52 11.88 -26.69 13.03
C GLU A 52 13.30 -27.21 13.17
N LYS A 53 13.56 -28.48 12.80
CA LYS A 53 14.93 -29.03 12.77
C LYS A 53 15.83 -28.32 11.75
N GLY A 54 15.25 -27.69 10.74
CA GLY A 54 15.96 -26.88 9.76
C GLY A 54 16.23 -25.44 10.22
N LYS A 55 15.76 -25.02 11.41
CA LYS A 55 15.99 -23.68 11.95
C LYS A 55 17.35 -23.59 12.65
N THR A 56 18.41 -23.59 11.85
CA THR A 56 19.80 -23.45 12.32
C THR A 56 20.32 -22.03 12.09
N LYS A 57 21.42 -21.67 12.77
CA LYS A 57 22.10 -20.37 12.54
C LYS A 57 22.97 -20.36 11.27
N ASP A 58 23.29 -21.54 10.76
CA ASP A 58 24.13 -21.77 9.58
C ASP A 58 23.35 -22.52 8.48
N GLU A 59 24.02 -22.86 7.38
CA GLU A 59 23.39 -23.54 6.24
C GLU A 59 23.01 -25.02 6.51
N THR A 60 23.40 -25.58 7.65
CA THR A 60 23.18 -27.02 7.95
C THR A 60 21.70 -27.38 8.01
N GLY A 61 20.84 -26.46 8.45
CA GLY A 61 19.39 -26.65 8.53
C GLY A 61 18.72 -26.85 7.18
N VAL A 62 19.22 -26.21 6.13
CA VAL A 62 18.75 -26.45 4.75
C VAL A 62 19.09 -27.89 4.34
N GLN A 63 20.28 -28.38 4.68
CA GLN A 63 20.72 -29.73 4.35
C GLN A 63 19.91 -30.79 5.13
N ILE A 64 19.62 -30.56 6.41
CA ILE A 64 18.74 -31.43 7.23
C ILE A 64 17.37 -31.57 6.56
N LEU A 65 16.75 -30.43 6.22
CA LEU A 65 15.41 -30.43 5.64
C LEU A 65 15.40 -31.01 4.22
N LYS A 66 16.45 -30.77 3.43
CA LYS A 66 16.63 -31.36 2.09
C LYS A 66 16.66 -32.89 2.14
N GLU A 67 17.43 -33.49 3.05
CA GLU A 67 17.47 -34.95 3.17
C GLU A 67 16.13 -35.51 3.64
N LYS A 68 15.44 -34.82 4.57
CA LYS A 68 14.08 -35.19 4.96
C LYS A 68 13.10 -35.13 3.77
N ILE A 69 13.18 -34.11 2.92
CA ILE A 69 12.33 -33.98 1.73
C ILE A 69 12.57 -35.13 0.76
N LYS A 70 13.84 -35.49 0.49
CA LYS A 70 14.18 -36.64 -0.36
C LYS A 70 13.58 -37.94 0.17
N GLN A 71 13.73 -38.21 1.46
CA GLN A 71 13.19 -39.41 2.11
C GLN A 71 11.66 -39.50 1.99
N VAL A 72 10.97 -38.36 2.09
CA VAL A 72 9.51 -38.32 2.10
C VAL A 72 8.93 -38.34 0.69
N TYR A 73 9.58 -37.69 -0.27
CA TYR A 73 9.06 -37.51 -1.63
C TYR A 73 9.76 -38.36 -2.70
N ASP A 74 10.69 -39.24 -2.30
CA ASP A 74 11.29 -40.32 -3.10
C ASP A 74 11.61 -39.92 -4.55
N GLU A 75 12.49 -38.93 -4.71
CA GLU A 75 12.97 -38.37 -5.99
C GLU A 75 11.94 -37.66 -6.89
N VAL A 76 10.64 -37.68 -6.55
CA VAL A 76 9.61 -36.87 -7.24
C VAL A 76 9.96 -35.38 -7.14
N GLU A 77 10.49 -34.96 -6.00
CA GLU A 77 11.01 -33.61 -5.81
C GLU A 77 12.44 -33.50 -6.39
N LYS A 78 12.56 -32.84 -7.54
CA LYS A 78 13.82 -32.68 -8.28
C LYS A 78 14.74 -31.62 -7.68
N ARG A 79 14.23 -30.71 -6.84
CA ARG A 79 14.98 -29.60 -6.23
C ARG A 79 14.73 -29.51 -4.72
N PRO A 80 15.02 -30.57 -3.94
CA PRO A 80 14.69 -30.64 -2.51
C PRO A 80 15.38 -29.55 -1.66
N GLY A 81 16.58 -29.10 -2.09
CA GLY A 81 17.26 -27.98 -1.42
C GLY A 81 16.57 -26.64 -1.66
N HIS A 82 15.96 -26.44 -2.84
CA HIS A 82 15.14 -25.26 -3.10
C HIS A 82 13.87 -25.31 -2.24
N THR A 83 13.17 -26.44 -2.25
CA THR A 83 11.98 -26.67 -1.41
C THR A 83 12.25 -26.42 0.07
N ALA A 84 13.38 -26.91 0.59
CA ALA A 84 13.80 -26.64 1.97
C ALA A 84 13.89 -25.13 2.26
N LYS A 85 14.55 -24.36 1.38
CA LYS A 85 14.64 -22.89 1.52
C LYS A 85 13.26 -22.22 1.47
N GLN A 86 12.36 -22.68 0.60
CA GLN A 86 11.01 -22.14 0.49
C GLN A 86 10.18 -22.40 1.76
N LEU A 87 10.27 -23.60 2.33
CA LEU A 87 9.60 -23.95 3.59
C LEU A 87 10.13 -23.12 4.77
N LEU A 88 11.45 -22.92 4.85
CA LEU A 88 12.06 -22.09 5.89
C LEU A 88 11.67 -20.61 5.74
N LYS A 89 11.69 -20.06 4.51
CA LYS A 89 11.23 -18.70 4.21
C LYS A 89 9.78 -18.49 4.64
N PHE A 90 8.89 -19.37 4.18
CA PHE A 90 7.49 -19.31 4.56
C PHE A 90 7.33 -19.35 6.08
N THR A 91 8.05 -20.24 6.76
CA THR A 91 7.83 -20.47 8.19
C THR A 91 8.39 -19.33 9.06
N TYR A 92 9.60 -18.85 8.76
CA TYR A 92 10.36 -17.99 9.66
C TYR A 92 10.67 -16.58 9.13
N GLU A 93 10.70 -16.38 7.83
CA GLU A 93 11.07 -15.10 7.23
C GLU A 93 9.87 -14.21 6.94
N ILE A 94 8.77 -14.79 6.44
CA ILE A 94 7.50 -14.06 6.27
C ILE A 94 6.86 -13.84 7.65
N LYS A 95 6.67 -12.59 8.03
CA LYS A 95 6.23 -12.19 9.38
C LYS A 95 4.97 -11.32 9.33
N LYS A 96 4.36 -11.13 10.51
CA LYS A 96 3.25 -10.18 10.67
C LYS A 96 3.65 -8.79 10.15
N ASN A 97 2.71 -8.15 9.46
CA ASN A 97 2.80 -6.86 8.77
C ASN A 97 3.61 -6.84 7.47
N ASP A 98 4.17 -7.98 7.03
CA ASP A 98 4.74 -8.08 5.69
C ASP A 98 3.65 -7.98 4.63
N ILE A 99 4.03 -7.45 3.46
CA ILE A 99 3.16 -7.38 2.28
C ILE A 99 3.48 -8.55 1.36
N VAL A 100 2.44 -9.23 0.91
CA VAL A 100 2.55 -10.37 0.00
C VAL A 100 1.78 -10.05 -1.28
N LEU A 101 2.44 -10.20 -2.40
CA LEU A 101 1.87 -10.18 -3.74
C LEU A 101 1.52 -11.62 -4.12
N ILE A 102 0.27 -11.84 -4.52
CA ILE A 102 -0.24 -13.14 -4.94
C ILE A 102 -0.72 -12.98 -6.39
N PRO A 103 0.02 -13.49 -7.38
CA PRO A 103 -0.44 -13.46 -8.76
C PRO A 103 -1.53 -14.53 -8.98
N SER A 104 -2.56 -14.16 -9.74
CA SER A 104 -3.56 -15.10 -10.27
C SER A 104 -2.97 -15.98 -11.37
N GLU A 105 -3.80 -16.83 -11.97
CA GLU A 105 -3.40 -17.62 -13.13
C GLU A 105 -2.91 -16.69 -14.27
N ASN A 106 -1.82 -17.09 -14.94
CA ASN A 106 -1.10 -16.26 -15.91
C ASN A 106 -0.64 -14.87 -15.40
N SER A 107 -0.74 -14.65 -14.08
CA SER A 107 -0.54 -13.36 -13.43
C SER A 107 -1.42 -12.26 -14.03
N GLU A 108 -2.64 -12.57 -14.48
CA GLU A 108 -3.59 -11.58 -15.05
C GLU A 108 -3.94 -10.47 -14.05
N GLU A 109 -4.02 -10.83 -12.77
CA GLU A 109 -4.24 -9.93 -11.66
C GLU A 109 -3.27 -10.25 -10.53
N ILE A 110 -2.94 -9.23 -9.73
CA ILE A 110 -2.05 -9.35 -8.58
C ILE A 110 -2.78 -8.84 -7.35
N ALA A 111 -3.04 -9.73 -6.40
CA ALA A 111 -3.55 -9.35 -5.09
C ALA A 111 -2.41 -8.94 -4.17
N PHE A 112 -2.60 -7.84 -3.47
CA PHE A 112 -1.75 -7.33 -2.41
C PHE A 112 -2.44 -7.59 -1.08
N VAL A 113 -1.73 -8.26 -0.17
CA VAL A 113 -2.28 -8.68 1.12
C VAL A 113 -1.28 -8.40 2.23
N GLU A 114 -1.77 -8.11 3.44
CA GLU A 114 -0.93 -7.96 4.63
C GLU A 114 -0.98 -9.23 5.48
N VAL A 115 0.18 -9.74 5.89
CA VAL A 115 0.28 -10.90 6.79
C VAL A 115 -0.15 -10.51 8.21
N LYS A 116 -1.15 -11.19 8.76
CA LYS A 116 -1.69 -10.88 10.09
C LYS A 116 -1.02 -11.62 11.25
N GLN A 117 -0.21 -12.63 10.97
CA GLN A 117 0.48 -13.39 12.00
C GLN A 117 1.84 -13.92 11.54
N THR A 118 2.80 -13.94 12.47
CA THR A 118 4.12 -14.53 12.23
C THR A 118 4.08 -16.05 12.33
N PRO A 119 3.46 -16.69 13.34
CA PRO A 119 3.44 -18.15 13.40
C PRO A 119 2.66 -18.76 12.23
N VAL A 120 3.22 -19.81 11.62
CA VAL A 120 2.48 -20.70 10.73
C VAL A 120 1.55 -21.57 11.58
N PHE A 121 0.32 -21.78 11.12
CA PHE A 121 -0.60 -22.74 11.71
C PHE A 121 -0.88 -23.88 10.74
N THR A 122 -1.34 -25.00 11.30
CA THR A 122 -1.84 -26.12 10.50
C THR A 122 -3.36 -26.08 10.48
N ASP A 123 -3.94 -26.15 9.30
CA ASP A 123 -5.38 -26.21 9.09
C ASP A 123 -5.71 -27.31 8.08
N LEU A 124 -6.46 -28.31 8.53
CA LEU A 124 -6.90 -29.44 7.71
C LEU A 124 -8.22 -29.15 7.00
N ASN A 125 -8.81 -27.97 7.22
CA ASN A 125 -10.05 -27.59 6.59
C ASN A 125 -9.84 -27.28 5.11
N ASP A 126 -10.49 -28.07 4.26
CA ASP A 126 -10.49 -27.92 2.80
C ASP A 126 -11.69 -27.13 2.26
N LYS A 127 -12.38 -26.38 3.13
CA LYS A 127 -13.53 -25.52 2.76
C LYS A 127 -13.28 -24.58 1.57
N TYR A 128 -12.02 -24.26 1.28
CA TYR A 128 -11.64 -23.30 0.25
C TYR A 128 -10.92 -23.96 -0.94
N ASP A 129 -11.03 -25.29 -1.10
CA ASP A 129 -10.47 -26.04 -2.23
C ASP A 129 -8.94 -25.91 -2.34
N CYS A 130 -8.26 -25.93 -1.18
CA CYS A 130 -6.80 -25.81 -1.11
C CYS A 130 -6.25 -26.86 -0.15
N PRO A 131 -5.53 -27.87 -0.67
CA PRO A 131 -5.03 -28.96 0.15
C PRO A 131 -3.88 -28.53 1.05
N TYR A 132 -3.32 -27.33 0.89
CA TYR A 132 -2.13 -26.89 1.63
C TYR A 132 -2.48 -26.55 3.07
N ILE A 133 -1.94 -27.36 4.00
CA ILE A 133 -2.31 -27.31 5.41
C ILE A 133 -1.46 -26.32 6.21
N LYS A 134 -0.30 -25.89 5.71
CA LYS A 134 0.58 -24.92 6.38
C LYS A 134 0.22 -23.53 5.92
N ARG A 135 -0.43 -22.75 6.79
CA ARG A 135 -1.06 -21.47 6.44
C ARG A 135 -0.57 -20.31 7.30
N LYS A 136 -0.69 -19.08 6.79
CA LYS A 136 -0.63 -17.83 7.56
C LYS A 136 -1.85 -16.99 7.22
N LYS A 137 -2.44 -16.36 8.24
CA LYS A 137 -3.55 -15.43 8.04
C LYS A 137 -3.07 -14.17 7.34
N ILE A 138 -3.90 -13.65 6.46
CA ILE A 138 -3.70 -12.39 5.74
C ILE A 138 -4.93 -11.50 5.90
N SER A 139 -4.82 -10.23 5.54
CA SER A 139 -5.96 -9.43 5.12
C SER A 139 -5.75 -8.97 3.70
N TYR A 140 -6.81 -9.01 2.92
CA TYR A 140 -6.87 -8.35 1.64
C TYR A 140 -6.60 -6.84 1.77
N LEU A 141 -5.81 -6.28 0.86
CA LEU A 141 -5.64 -4.83 0.71
C LEU A 141 -6.24 -4.38 -0.62
N LYS A 142 -5.80 -4.97 -1.72
CA LYS A 142 -6.20 -4.57 -3.08
C LYS A 142 -5.81 -5.61 -4.12
N THR A 143 -6.52 -5.64 -5.25
CA THR A 143 -6.12 -6.35 -6.46
C THR A 143 -5.88 -5.35 -7.58
N VAL A 144 -4.82 -5.57 -8.35
CA VAL A 144 -4.41 -4.74 -9.48
C VAL A 144 -4.26 -5.63 -10.72
N PRO A 145 -4.94 -5.31 -11.83
CA PRO A 145 -4.73 -5.98 -13.11
C PRO A 145 -3.30 -5.79 -13.62
N ARG A 146 -2.75 -6.78 -14.31
CA ARG A 146 -1.35 -6.78 -14.76
C ARG A 146 -1.01 -5.63 -15.71
N ASP A 147 -1.95 -5.26 -16.57
CA ASP A 147 -1.79 -4.21 -17.58
C ASP A 147 -1.64 -2.80 -16.99
N VAL A 148 -2.11 -2.59 -15.76
CA VAL A 148 -1.98 -1.33 -15.01
C VAL A 148 -0.99 -1.41 -13.85
N LEU A 149 -0.31 -2.55 -13.68
CA LEU A 149 0.72 -2.74 -12.67
C LEU A 149 1.96 -1.91 -13.03
N ASP A 150 2.64 -1.35 -12.01
CA ASP A 150 3.91 -0.65 -12.22
C ASP A 150 4.90 -1.53 -13.02
N PRO A 151 5.40 -1.07 -14.18
CA PRO A 151 6.31 -1.85 -15.01
C PRO A 151 7.57 -2.33 -14.28
N ASN A 152 7.99 -1.64 -13.22
CA ASN A 152 9.11 -2.07 -12.38
C ASN A 152 8.84 -3.44 -11.73
N LEU A 153 7.58 -3.78 -11.45
CA LEU A 153 7.18 -5.06 -10.87
C LEU A 153 7.13 -6.21 -11.88
N TYR A 154 7.24 -5.96 -13.20
CA TYR A 154 7.17 -7.03 -14.20
C TYR A 154 8.29 -8.05 -14.04
N LYS A 155 9.50 -7.61 -13.68
CA LYS A 155 10.64 -8.51 -13.42
C LYS A 155 10.35 -9.48 -12.28
N LEU A 156 9.68 -9.01 -11.22
CA LEU A 156 9.27 -9.85 -10.10
C LEU A 156 8.30 -10.95 -10.56
N MET A 157 7.38 -10.63 -11.48
CA MET A 157 6.39 -11.57 -12.03
C MET A 157 7.01 -12.68 -12.89
N PHE A 158 8.25 -12.53 -13.37
CA PHE A 158 8.95 -13.61 -14.10
C PHE A 158 9.63 -14.64 -13.18
N SER A 159 9.68 -14.42 -11.86
CA SER A 159 10.25 -15.40 -10.94
C SER A 159 9.39 -16.66 -10.88
N HIS A 160 9.97 -17.84 -11.16
CA HIS A 160 9.27 -19.12 -11.07
C HIS A 160 9.30 -19.75 -9.67
N HIS A 161 9.86 -19.07 -8.67
CA HIS A 161 9.92 -19.59 -7.31
C HIS A 161 8.58 -19.40 -6.59
N THR A 162 8.24 -20.35 -5.69
CA THR A 162 7.03 -20.26 -4.85
C THR A 162 7.02 -18.98 -4.01
N ILE A 163 8.16 -18.62 -3.43
CA ILE A 163 8.38 -17.41 -2.64
C ILE A 163 9.62 -16.69 -3.15
N THR A 164 9.42 -15.43 -3.51
CA THR A 164 10.48 -14.52 -3.97
C THR A 164 10.49 -13.28 -3.09
N SER A 165 11.68 -12.79 -2.73
CA SER A 165 11.83 -11.51 -2.06
C SER A 165 11.42 -10.39 -3.03
N ALA A 166 10.67 -9.42 -2.55
CA ALA A 166 10.26 -8.23 -3.32
C ALA A 166 10.78 -6.92 -2.69
N GLU A 167 11.80 -7.00 -1.81
CA GLU A 167 12.38 -5.85 -1.11
C GLU A 167 12.84 -4.74 -2.06
N ASP A 168 13.47 -5.10 -3.18
CA ASP A 168 13.96 -4.17 -4.20
C ASP A 168 12.83 -3.35 -4.86
N TYR A 169 11.57 -3.77 -4.65
CA TYR A 169 10.37 -3.12 -5.17
C TYR A 169 9.53 -2.46 -4.09
N SER A 170 10.01 -2.41 -2.84
CA SER A 170 9.26 -1.92 -1.67
C SER A 170 8.62 -0.54 -1.89
N SER A 171 9.37 0.43 -2.42
CA SER A 171 8.83 1.78 -2.71
C SER A 171 7.72 1.77 -3.75
N HIS A 172 7.78 0.89 -4.75
CA HIS A 172 6.73 0.76 -5.76
C HIS A 172 5.48 0.10 -5.17
N ILE A 173 5.67 -0.92 -4.34
CA ILE A 173 4.58 -1.63 -3.67
C ILE A 173 3.86 -0.69 -2.70
N ASP A 174 4.58 0.09 -1.91
CA ASP A 174 3.99 1.03 -0.96
C ASP A 174 3.06 2.04 -1.63
N LYS A 175 3.41 2.55 -2.81
CA LYS A 175 2.57 3.50 -3.57
C LYS A 175 1.33 2.87 -4.18
N ILE A 176 1.33 1.55 -4.38
CA ILE A 176 0.17 0.82 -4.92
C ILE A 176 -0.86 0.59 -3.82
N VAL A 177 -0.39 0.26 -2.60
CA VAL A 177 -1.25 -0.16 -1.50
C VAL A 177 -1.64 0.98 -0.56
N ASN A 178 -0.90 2.10 -0.56
CA ASN A 178 -1.17 3.26 0.28
C ASN A 178 -1.42 4.51 -0.59
N THR A 179 -2.14 5.48 -0.03
CA THR A 179 -2.46 6.81 -0.58
C THR A 179 -1.96 7.96 0.30
N PHE A 180 -1.74 7.72 1.60
CA PHE A 180 -1.08 8.63 2.54
C PHE A 180 -0.42 7.80 3.66
N PHE A 181 0.90 7.89 3.81
CA PHE A 181 1.62 7.14 4.85
C PHE A 181 2.91 7.82 5.30
N ILE A 182 3.40 7.45 6.47
CA ILE A 182 4.73 7.84 6.98
C ILE A 182 5.65 6.63 6.93
N LYS A 183 6.86 6.78 6.40
CA LYS A 183 7.91 5.76 6.36
C LYS A 183 9.27 6.40 6.63
N ALA A 184 10.03 5.87 7.59
CA ALA A 184 11.33 6.43 7.98
C ALA A 184 11.27 7.95 8.26
N ASP A 185 10.24 8.38 8.98
CA ASP A 185 9.92 9.78 9.31
C ASP A 185 9.64 10.73 8.13
N GLU A 186 9.58 10.20 6.91
CA GLU A 186 9.13 10.91 5.72
C GLU A 186 7.63 10.65 5.49
N ALA A 187 6.84 11.70 5.25
CA ALA A 187 5.44 11.58 4.86
C ALA A 187 5.32 11.52 3.35
N HIS A 188 4.44 10.64 2.86
CA HIS A 188 4.15 10.45 1.45
C HIS A 188 2.66 10.59 1.21
N ILE A 189 2.28 11.40 0.22
CA ILE A 189 0.94 11.41 -0.36
C ILE A 189 1.00 10.95 -1.81
N VAL A 190 0.16 9.96 -2.15
CA VAL A 190 0.10 9.35 -3.48
C VAL A 190 -1.24 9.67 -4.13
N LEU A 191 -1.21 10.54 -5.13
CA LEU A 191 -2.36 10.90 -5.94
C LEU A 191 -2.44 9.96 -7.14
N LYS A 192 -3.40 9.03 -7.11
CA LYS A 192 -3.58 8.06 -8.19
C LYS A 192 -4.31 8.71 -9.37
N VAL A 193 -3.70 8.67 -10.56
CA VAL A 193 -4.23 9.17 -11.82
C VAL A 193 -4.88 7.98 -12.57
N GLU A 194 -6.20 8.00 -12.76
CA GLU A 194 -6.94 6.92 -13.45
C GLU A 194 -7.42 7.32 -14.85
N ALA A 195 -6.88 8.40 -15.41
CA ALA A 195 -7.06 8.68 -16.83
C ALA A 195 -6.56 7.48 -17.66
N THR A 196 -7.36 7.09 -18.65
CA THR A 196 -7.09 5.98 -19.60
C THR A 196 -6.78 6.49 -21.01
N GLU A 197 -6.96 7.79 -21.22
CA GLU A 197 -6.59 8.50 -22.45
C GLU A 197 -5.34 9.34 -22.19
N ASP A 198 -4.69 9.80 -23.25
CA ASP A 198 -3.50 10.64 -23.16
C ASP A 198 -3.73 11.86 -22.26
N VAL A 199 -2.98 11.88 -21.16
CA VAL A 199 -3.02 12.96 -20.18
C VAL A 199 -2.35 14.21 -20.75
N LYS A 200 -3.08 15.32 -20.79
CA LYS A 200 -2.53 16.62 -21.17
C LYS A 200 -1.47 17.05 -20.16
N ALA A 201 -0.24 17.27 -20.64
CA ALA A 201 0.89 17.74 -19.81
C ALA A 201 0.53 18.98 -18.96
N ARG A 202 -0.21 19.93 -19.54
CA ARG A 202 -0.71 21.11 -18.80
C ARG A 202 -1.49 20.70 -17.55
N SER A 203 -2.38 19.72 -17.63
CA SER A 203 -3.15 19.31 -16.44
C SER A 203 -2.27 18.75 -15.34
N VAL A 204 -1.21 18.01 -15.67
CA VAL A 204 -0.29 17.47 -14.66
C VAL A 204 0.49 18.59 -13.97
N PHE A 205 1.09 19.48 -14.76
CA PHE A 205 1.89 20.58 -14.21
C PHE A 205 1.03 21.55 -13.39
N GLU A 206 -0.18 21.88 -13.86
CA GLU A 206 -1.09 22.78 -13.13
C GLU A 206 -1.59 22.14 -11.83
N VAL A 207 -1.80 20.82 -11.77
CA VAL A 207 -2.13 20.17 -10.49
C VAL A 207 -0.99 20.34 -9.49
N GLY A 208 0.26 20.10 -9.90
CA GLY A 208 1.42 20.31 -9.05
C GLY A 208 1.54 21.77 -8.62
N SER A 209 1.67 22.70 -9.57
CA SER A 209 1.95 24.11 -9.27
C SER A 209 0.84 24.78 -8.47
N LEU A 210 -0.43 24.56 -8.81
CA LEU A 210 -1.55 25.17 -8.08
C LEU A 210 -1.65 24.63 -6.65
N THR A 211 -1.29 23.36 -6.42
CA THR A 211 -1.29 22.78 -5.07
C THR A 211 -0.20 23.42 -4.22
N LEU A 212 1.03 23.50 -4.72
CA LEU A 212 2.15 24.08 -4.00
C LEU A 212 1.91 25.58 -3.73
N ASP A 213 1.40 26.31 -4.71
CA ASP A 213 0.97 27.70 -4.57
C ASP A 213 -0.06 27.90 -3.44
N LEU A 214 -1.11 27.07 -3.41
CA LEU A 214 -2.15 27.14 -2.38
C LEU A 214 -1.58 26.79 -1.00
N PHE A 215 -0.66 25.83 -0.95
CA PHE A 215 0.02 25.43 0.27
C PHE A 215 0.91 26.56 0.83
N ASP A 216 1.75 27.17 0.01
CA ASP A 216 2.66 28.25 0.45
C ASP A 216 1.88 29.51 0.86
N GLU A 217 0.83 29.85 0.11
CA GLU A 217 -0.06 30.96 0.46
C GLU A 217 -0.78 30.71 1.79
N PHE A 218 -1.24 29.48 2.04
CA PHE A 218 -1.87 29.10 3.31
C PHE A 218 -0.87 29.18 4.47
N CYS A 219 0.33 28.60 4.32
CA CYS A 219 1.35 28.62 5.37
C CYS A 219 1.74 30.06 5.72
N LYS A 220 1.87 30.93 4.72
CA LYS A 220 2.15 32.35 4.93
C LYS A 220 1.03 33.08 5.67
N GLU A 221 -0.24 32.81 5.34
CA GLU A 221 -1.40 33.44 5.99
C GLU A 221 -1.52 33.03 7.47
N GLU A 222 -1.26 31.76 7.77
CA GLU A 222 -1.34 31.20 9.12
C GLU A 222 -0.04 31.31 9.94
N GLY A 223 1.05 31.83 9.35
CA GLY A 223 2.35 31.95 9.99
C GLY A 223 3.02 30.61 10.31
N LEU A 224 2.80 29.60 9.47
CA LEU A 224 3.40 28.28 9.58
C LEU A 224 4.78 28.25 8.91
N ASP A 225 5.75 27.64 9.60
CA ASP A 225 7.13 27.49 9.11
C ASP A 225 7.27 26.22 8.26
N TYR A 226 6.55 26.20 7.13
CA TYR A 226 6.69 25.19 6.09
C TYR A 226 6.75 25.85 4.72
N ASN A 227 7.48 25.25 3.80
CA ASN A 227 7.59 25.72 2.42
C ASN A 227 7.61 24.56 1.43
N SER A 228 7.03 24.77 0.25
CA SER A 228 6.92 23.74 -0.78
C SER A 228 8.27 23.22 -1.31
N ASP A 229 9.36 24.00 -1.18
CA ASP A 229 10.72 23.57 -1.56
C ASP A 229 11.28 22.43 -0.68
N GLU A 230 10.62 22.11 0.44
CA GLU A 230 10.97 20.98 1.32
C GLU A 230 10.46 19.62 0.80
N PHE A 231 9.67 19.62 -0.27
CA PHE A 231 9.04 18.42 -0.81
C PHE A 231 9.75 17.92 -2.08
N GLU A 232 9.90 16.60 -2.15
CA GLU A 232 10.31 15.90 -3.36
C GLU A 232 9.11 15.36 -4.12
N VAL A 233 9.17 15.38 -5.46
CA VAL A 233 8.13 14.85 -6.34
C VAL A 233 8.63 13.63 -7.11
N LYS A 234 7.83 12.57 -7.14
CA LYS A 234 8.05 11.38 -7.99
C LYS A 234 6.85 11.18 -8.89
N LEU A 235 7.10 11.14 -10.20
CA LEU A 235 6.06 11.11 -11.23
C LEU A 235 6.16 9.82 -12.05
N ALA A 236 5.08 9.06 -12.10
CA ALA A 236 4.88 7.99 -13.06
C ALA A 236 3.60 8.28 -13.84
N ILE A 237 3.70 9.20 -14.81
CA ILE A 237 2.58 9.67 -15.65
C ILE A 237 2.37 8.69 -16.81
N GLN A 238 2.17 7.42 -16.49
CA GLN A 238 1.49 6.51 -17.39
C GLN A 238 -0.02 6.66 -17.12
N SER A 239 -0.86 6.30 -18.08
CA SER A 239 -2.32 6.39 -17.95
C SER A 239 -2.86 4.97 -17.90
N PRO A 240 -3.10 4.39 -16.70
CA PRO A 240 -3.07 5.00 -15.35
C PRO A 240 -1.68 5.08 -14.69
N GLY A 241 -1.55 5.90 -13.63
CA GLY A 241 -0.27 6.21 -12.99
C GLY A 241 -0.40 6.94 -11.64
N PHE A 242 0.67 7.57 -11.17
CA PHE A 242 0.69 8.29 -9.90
C PHE A 242 1.50 9.59 -9.92
N ILE A 243 1.11 10.51 -9.04
CA ILE A 243 1.89 11.67 -8.60
C ILE A 243 2.13 11.49 -7.11
N GLU A 244 3.38 11.37 -6.69
CA GLU A 244 3.77 11.27 -5.28
C GLU A 244 4.49 12.54 -4.86
N LEU A 245 4.07 13.11 -3.74
CA LEU A 245 4.81 14.14 -3.01
C LEU A 245 5.28 13.54 -1.69
N ALA A 246 6.55 13.74 -1.36
CA ALA A 246 7.17 13.23 -0.16
C ALA A 246 8.04 14.27 0.53
N GLY A 247 8.18 14.20 1.84
CA GLY A 247 9.09 15.07 2.58
C GLY A 247 9.08 14.84 4.09
N TYR A 248 10.14 15.29 4.75
CA TYR A 248 10.31 15.20 6.21
C TYR A 248 9.40 16.17 6.97
N ALA A 249 8.94 17.24 6.32
CA ALA A 249 7.94 18.14 6.86
C ALA A 249 6.53 17.49 6.81
N VAL A 250 6.31 16.51 7.71
CA VAL A 250 5.07 15.72 7.81
C VAL A 250 3.83 16.60 7.90
N GLY A 251 3.89 17.69 8.69
CA GLY A 251 2.79 18.66 8.80
C GLY A 251 2.49 19.35 7.47
N GLY A 252 3.51 19.67 6.69
CA GLY A 252 3.36 20.25 5.36
C GLY A 252 2.67 19.31 4.37
N ILE A 253 3.12 18.05 4.28
CA ILE A 253 2.49 17.02 3.44
C ILE A 253 1.03 16.76 3.88
N LEU A 254 0.76 16.77 5.19
CA LEU A 254 -0.60 16.66 5.71
C LEU A 254 -1.49 17.84 5.24
N ILE A 255 -1.01 19.08 5.31
CA ILE A 255 -1.76 20.25 4.83
C ILE A 255 -2.08 20.12 3.35
N ILE A 256 -1.11 19.72 2.52
CA ILE A 256 -1.34 19.41 1.09
C ILE A 256 -2.45 18.37 0.93
N GLY A 257 -2.41 17.30 1.71
CA GLY A 257 -3.44 16.27 1.70
C GLY A 257 -4.83 16.80 2.05
N ILE A 258 -4.93 17.64 3.08
CA ILE A 258 -6.21 18.26 3.48
C ILE A 258 -6.70 19.22 2.39
N ILE A 259 -5.81 19.99 1.76
CA ILE A 259 -6.16 20.84 0.60
C ILE A 259 -6.73 19.97 -0.53
N PHE A 260 -6.09 18.86 -0.89
CA PHE A 260 -6.60 17.92 -1.91
C PHE A 260 -7.97 17.34 -1.55
N VAL A 261 -8.16 16.88 -0.31
CA VAL A 261 -9.47 16.38 0.17
C VAL A 261 -10.54 17.49 0.10
N ALA A 262 -10.18 18.73 0.45
CA ALA A 262 -11.07 19.88 0.37
C ALA A 262 -11.43 20.31 -1.08
N LEU A 263 -10.69 19.84 -2.08
CA LEU A 263 -10.89 20.11 -3.51
C LEU A 263 -11.74 19.05 -4.21
N ALA A 264 -11.63 17.79 -3.78
CA ALA A 264 -12.42 16.69 -4.32
C ALA A 264 -13.94 16.85 -4.11
N GLY A 265 -14.34 17.62 -3.10
CA GLY A 265 -15.72 18.04 -2.85
C GLY A 265 -16.07 19.36 -3.55
N GLY A 266 -16.93 19.30 -4.58
CA GLY A 266 -17.56 20.47 -5.16
C GLY A 266 -18.32 21.26 -4.09
N GLY A 267 -17.76 22.40 -3.69
CA GLY A 267 -18.25 23.16 -2.55
C GLY A 267 -17.86 22.51 -1.23
N PHE A 268 -17.41 23.32 -0.29
CA PHE A 268 -17.15 22.91 1.07
C PHE A 268 -18.50 22.67 1.81
N GLU A 269 -19.33 21.78 1.29
CA GLU A 269 -20.13 20.88 2.10
C GLU A 269 -19.37 19.56 2.09
N LEU A 270 -18.73 19.25 3.21
CA LEU A 270 -18.53 17.86 3.60
C LEU A 270 -19.93 17.25 3.76
N LYS A 271 -20.60 16.91 2.65
CA LYS A 271 -21.62 15.86 2.64
C LYS A 271 -20.86 14.54 2.68
N ILE A 272 -20.35 14.25 3.86
CA ILE A 272 -20.07 12.90 4.26
C ILE A 272 -21.46 12.25 4.30
N ARG A 273 -21.76 11.47 3.24
CA ARG A 273 -23.08 10.93 2.85
C ARG A 273 -24.13 10.86 3.98
N ASP A 274 -25.09 11.79 4.02
CA ASP A 274 -26.36 11.74 4.81
C ASP A 274 -26.30 11.34 6.31
N ASP A 275 -25.15 10.96 6.86
CA ASP A 275 -24.95 10.43 8.21
C ASP A 275 -23.95 11.21 9.06
N LEU A 276 -23.17 12.12 8.45
CA LEU A 276 -22.24 12.98 9.19
C LEU A 276 -22.68 14.44 9.19
N THR A 277 -23.20 14.86 10.33
CA THR A 277 -23.14 16.25 10.77
C THR A 277 -21.90 16.40 11.64
N LEU A 278 -20.81 16.84 11.02
CA LEU A 278 -19.65 17.42 11.71
C LEU A 278 -20.15 18.59 12.57
N ASN A 279 -20.50 18.33 13.83
CA ASN A 279 -20.82 19.38 14.81
C ASN A 279 -19.51 20.02 15.27
N MET A 280 -18.82 20.70 14.34
CA MET A 280 -17.53 21.33 14.56
C MET A 280 -17.67 22.54 15.48
N LYS A 281 -17.47 22.32 16.78
CA LYS A 281 -17.03 23.37 17.71
C LYS A 281 -15.52 23.26 17.90
N THR A 282 -14.67 23.58 16.92
CA THR A 282 -13.22 23.74 17.19
C THR A 282 -12.50 24.65 16.20
N ASP A 283 -11.74 25.61 16.72
CA ASP A 283 -10.70 26.40 16.05
C ASP A 283 -9.50 25.50 15.62
N GLY A 284 -9.67 24.67 14.59
CA GLY A 284 -8.67 23.68 14.14
C GLY A 284 -8.08 23.94 12.75
N ILE A 285 -7.03 23.19 12.37
CA ILE A 285 -6.33 23.35 11.09
C ILE A 285 -7.24 23.14 9.86
N ILE A 286 -8.22 22.23 9.96
CA ILE A 286 -9.19 21.96 8.90
C ILE A 286 -10.08 23.17 8.62
N GLU A 287 -10.56 23.86 9.67
CA GLU A 287 -11.43 25.03 9.51
C GLU A 287 -10.64 26.25 9.02
N LYS A 288 -9.36 26.37 9.40
CA LYS A 288 -8.43 27.35 8.84
C LYS A 288 -8.24 27.13 7.34
N ILE A 289 -7.92 25.92 6.90
CA ILE A 289 -7.82 25.57 5.47
C ILE A 289 -9.14 25.82 4.75
N ARG A 290 -10.28 25.50 5.37
CA ARG A 290 -11.61 25.79 4.81
C ARG A 290 -11.84 27.26 4.56
N SER A 291 -11.54 28.07 5.57
CA SER A 291 -11.70 29.52 5.53
C SER A 291 -10.77 30.13 4.49
N PHE A 292 -9.51 29.71 4.47
CA PHE A 292 -8.54 30.08 3.45
C PHE A 292 -9.03 29.78 2.03
N LEU A 293 -9.49 28.55 1.76
CA LEU A 293 -9.97 28.15 0.43
C LEU A 293 -11.26 28.86 -0.03
N ARG A 294 -11.95 29.57 0.88
CA ARG A 294 -13.11 30.43 0.58
C ARG A 294 -12.74 31.91 0.50
N THR A 295 -11.54 32.28 0.92
CA THR A 295 -11.06 33.67 0.95
C THR A 295 -10.71 34.15 -0.46
N ASN A 296 -10.91 35.45 -0.71
CA ASN A 296 -10.52 36.22 -1.90
C ASN A 296 -10.79 35.60 -3.30
N SER A 297 -10.85 36.45 -4.33
CA SER A 297 -11.17 35.97 -5.68
C SER A 297 -10.04 35.14 -6.34
N LYS A 298 -8.79 35.35 -5.92
CA LYS A 298 -7.60 34.69 -6.49
C LYS A 298 -7.50 33.23 -6.05
N ILE A 299 -7.61 32.94 -4.75
CA ILE A 299 -7.62 31.58 -4.19
C ILE A 299 -8.78 30.79 -4.77
N GLN A 300 -9.99 31.37 -4.83
CA GLN A 300 -11.13 30.71 -5.46
C GLN A 300 -10.90 30.39 -6.95
N THR A 301 -10.11 31.19 -7.65
CA THR A 301 -9.74 30.93 -9.04
C THR A 301 -8.74 29.77 -9.13
N LYS A 302 -7.69 29.77 -8.31
CA LYS A 302 -6.71 28.67 -8.22
C LYS A 302 -7.41 27.35 -7.87
N LYS A 303 -8.29 27.39 -6.86
CA LYS A 303 -9.16 26.27 -6.45
C LYS A 303 -9.92 25.67 -7.63
N LYS A 304 -10.66 26.48 -8.39
CA LYS A 304 -11.44 26.03 -9.55
C LYS A 304 -10.58 25.45 -10.67
N LEU A 305 -9.40 26.04 -10.91
CA LEU A 305 -8.45 25.52 -11.90
C LEU A 305 -7.90 24.16 -11.47
N LEU A 306 -7.51 24.02 -10.20
CA LEU A 306 -7.00 22.79 -9.64
C LEU A 306 -8.06 21.68 -9.67
N GLU A 307 -9.31 21.98 -9.32
CA GLU A 307 -10.45 21.06 -9.46
C GLU A 307 -10.64 20.60 -10.91
N LYS A 308 -10.59 21.53 -11.86
CA LYS A 308 -10.72 21.23 -13.30
C LYS A 308 -9.62 20.28 -13.77
N HIS A 309 -8.37 20.56 -13.42
CA HIS A 309 -7.23 19.72 -13.83
C HIS A 309 -7.24 18.36 -13.13
N SER A 310 -7.57 18.30 -11.85
CA SER A 310 -7.71 17.05 -11.09
C SER A 310 -8.80 16.15 -11.66
N LYS A 311 -9.97 16.71 -12.02
CA LYS A 311 -11.05 15.98 -12.70
C LYS A 311 -10.64 15.47 -14.08
N SER A 312 -9.90 16.28 -14.84
CA SER A 312 -9.36 15.87 -16.15
C SER A 312 -8.40 14.68 -16.03
N LEU A 313 -7.64 14.61 -14.95
CA LEU A 313 -6.71 13.52 -14.65
C LEU A 313 -7.38 12.32 -13.96
N LYS A 314 -8.67 12.45 -13.61
CA LYS A 314 -9.40 11.48 -12.79
C LYS A 314 -8.61 11.11 -11.52
N ILE A 315 -8.04 12.12 -10.85
CA ILE A 315 -7.31 11.89 -9.59
C ILE A 315 -8.27 11.33 -8.55
N LYS A 316 -7.87 10.23 -7.91
CA LYS A 316 -8.59 9.66 -6.78
C LYS A 316 -8.22 10.36 -5.49
N ASP A 317 -9.19 10.43 -4.59
CA ASP A 317 -9.00 10.99 -3.27
C ASP A 317 -8.05 10.12 -2.44
N PRO A 318 -7.21 10.73 -1.59
CA PRO A 318 -6.32 10.00 -0.70
C PRO A 318 -7.12 9.36 0.44
N GLN A 319 -7.62 8.14 0.20
CA GLN A 319 -8.57 7.46 1.08
C GLN A 319 -8.07 7.28 2.52
N GLU A 320 -6.79 6.98 2.70
CA GLU A 320 -6.22 6.80 4.05
C GLU A 320 -6.29 8.08 4.88
N LEU A 321 -6.02 9.24 4.27
CA LEU A 321 -6.17 10.52 4.95
C LEU A 321 -7.64 10.78 5.29
N ILE A 322 -8.56 10.51 4.35
CA ILE A 322 -10.00 10.64 4.61
C ILE A 322 -10.43 9.77 5.80
N ASP A 323 -9.94 8.54 5.88
CA ASP A 323 -10.31 7.61 6.95
C ASP A 323 -9.78 8.08 8.31
N VAL A 324 -8.55 8.60 8.36
CA VAL A 324 -7.99 9.23 9.57
C VAL A 324 -8.83 10.42 10.01
N LEU A 325 -9.18 11.33 9.08
CA LEU A 325 -9.99 12.51 9.40
C LEU A 325 -11.38 12.13 9.93
N LYS A 326 -11.97 11.02 9.44
CA LYS A 326 -13.25 10.48 9.93
C LYS A 326 -13.17 9.84 11.31
N GLU A 327 -12.03 9.21 11.65
CA GLU A 327 -11.85 8.58 12.95
C GLU A 327 -11.80 9.64 14.05
N ILE A 328 -11.01 10.70 13.84
CA ILE A 328 -10.79 11.74 14.85
C ILE A 328 -12.04 12.59 15.10
N ASP A 329 -12.95 12.71 14.12
CA ASP A 329 -14.23 13.41 14.35
C ASP A 329 -15.22 12.64 15.26
N LYS A 330 -15.03 11.33 15.40
CA LYS A 330 -15.88 10.50 16.27
C LYS A 330 -15.42 10.46 17.72
N ASP A 331 -14.17 10.87 17.99
CA ASP A 331 -13.51 10.90 19.30
C ASP A 331 -13.84 12.22 20.04
#